data_AF-X1MFF1-F1
#
_entry.id   AF-X1MFF1-F1
#
_cell.length_a   1.000
_cell.length_b   1.000
_cell.length_c   1.000
_cell.angle_alpha   90.00
_cell.angle_beta   90.00
_cell.angle_gamma   90.00
#
_symmetry.space_group_name_H-M   'P 1'
#
loop_
_entity.id
_entity.type
_entity.pdbx_description
1 polymer ?
#
loop_
_entity_poly.entity_id
_entity_poly.type
_entity_poly.pdbx_seq_one_letter_code
_entity_poly.pdbx_strand_id
1 'polypeptide(L)' 'GEAADLGNIGIIYCMKGDLFQALINYGKALDIATEIGSNAIRAIQFGNIGAISYSNLTS' A
#
# COMPACT_ATOMS: atom_id res chain seq x y z
N GLY A 1 -4.02 -11.24 -8.18
CA GLY A 1 -4.83 -10.29 -8.99
C GLY A 1 -4.16 -8.96 -8.84
N GLU A 2 -3.93 -8.21 -9.93
CA GLU A 2 -2.87 -7.20 -9.99
C GLU A 2 -2.80 -6.25 -8.78
N ALA A 3 -3.93 -5.68 -8.34
CA ALA A 3 -3.98 -4.82 -7.16
C ALA A 3 -3.54 -5.51 -5.85
N ALA A 4 -3.93 -6.76 -5.64
CA ALA A 4 -3.51 -7.54 -4.47
C ALA A 4 -2.03 -7.90 -4.54
N ASP A 5 -1.52 -8.21 -5.75
CA ASP A 5 -0.12 -8.59 -5.96
C ASP A 5 0.80 -7.38 -5.70
N LEU A 6 0.41 -6.20 -6.20
CA LEU A 6 1.08 -4.92 -5.90
C LEU A 6 1.04 -4.60 -4.40
N GLY A 7 -0.11 -4.79 -3.74
CA GLY A 7 -0.22 -4.63 -2.28
C GLY A 7 0.77 -5.52 -1.53
N ASN A 8 0.91 -6.78 -1.93
CA ASN A 8 1.87 -7.72 -1.32
C ASN A 8 3.33 -7.32 -1.58
N ILE A 9 3.65 -6.83 -2.78
CA ILE A 9 4.98 -6.29 -3.08
C ILE A 9 5.28 -5.08 -2.20
N GLY A 10 4.30 -4.20 -1.98
CA GLY A 10 4.44 -3.08 -1.05
C GLY A 10 4.76 -3.53 0.38
N ILE A 11 4.12 -4.60 0.87
CA ILE A 11 4.43 -5.20 2.17
C ILE A 11 5.88 -5.67 2.23
N ILE A 12 6.38 -6.34 1.18
CA ILE A 12 7.76 -6.81 1.14
C ILE A 12 8.74 -5.64 1.22
N TYR A 13 8.51 -4.55 0.49
CA TYR A 13 9.37 -3.36 0.58
C TYR A 13 9.29 -2.69 1.96
N CYS A 14 8.09 -2.62 2.56
CA CYS A 14 7.90 -2.11 3.91
C CYS A 14 8.71 -2.92 4.93
N MET A 15 8.69 -4.26 4.85
CA MET A 15 9.47 -5.13 5.72
C MET A 15 10.98 -4.98 5.53
N LYS A 16 11.44 -4.52 4.36
CA LYS A 16 12.85 -4.23 4.08
C LYS A 16 13.26 -2.81 4.50
N GLY A 17 12.34 -2.00 5.02
CA GLY A 17 12.57 -0.61 5.38
C GLY A 17 12.56 0.37 4.22
N ASP A 18 12.31 -0.09 2.99
CA ASP A 18 12.18 0.78 1.81
C ASP A 18 10.74 1.30 1.74
N LEU A 19 10.44 2.27 2.61
CA LEU A 19 9.10 2.85 2.75
C LEU A 19 8.66 3.59 1.48
N PHE A 20 9.60 4.14 0.71
CA PHE A 20 9.28 4.82 -0.54
C PHE A 20 8.76 3.84 -1.59
N GLN A 21 9.45 2.71 -1.80
CA GLN A 21 8.94 1.67 -2.71
C GLN A 21 7.66 1.02 -2.19
N ALA A 22 7.50 0.88 -0.87
CA ALA A 22 6.25 0.40 -0.30
C ALA A 22 5.07 1.31 -0.68
N LEU A 23 5.20 2.63 -0.48
CA LEU A 23 4.17 3.62 -0.81
C LEU A 23 3.84 3.63 -2.31
N ILE A 24 4.82 3.49 -3.20
CA ILE A 24 4.58 3.39 -4.65
C ILE A 24 3.67 2.19 -4.97
N ASN A 25 3.98 1.02 -4.41
CA ASN A 25 3.23 -0.20 -4.70
C ASN A 25 1.82 -0.17 -4.09
N TYR A 26 1.67 0.36 -2.87
CA TYR A 26 0.36 0.60 -2.27
C TYR A 26 -0.49 1.60 -3.07
N GLY A 27 0.13 2.66 -3.60
CA GLY A 27 -0.51 3.63 -4.48
C GLY A 27 -1.05 3.00 -5.76
N LYS A 28 -0.23 2.23 -6.48
CA LYS A 28 -0.68 1.50 -7.68
C LYS A 28 -1.81 0.51 -7.38
N ALA A 29 -1.71 -0.22 -6.27
CA ALA A 29 -2.78 -1.11 -5.82
C ALA A 29 -4.08 -0.34 -5.53
N LEU A 30 -3.99 0.87 -4.95
CA LEU A 30 -5.12 1.73 -4.66
C LEU A 30 -5.77 2.29 -5.94
N ASP A 31 -4.98 2.67 -6.94
CA ASP A 31 -5.46 3.16 -8.23
C ASP A 31 -6.30 2.09 -8.93
N ILE A 32 -5.76 0.88 -9.09
CA ILE A 32 -6.49 -0.25 -9.70
C ILE A 32 -7.73 -0.58 -8.88
N ALA A 33 -7.63 -0.63 -7.55
CA ALA A 33 -8.76 -0.91 -6.68
C ALA A 33 -9.88 0.15 -6.80
N THR A 34 -9.52 1.39 -7.11
CA THR A 34 -10.47 2.48 -7.37
C THR A 34 -11.14 2.31 -8.73
N GLU A 35 -10.37 2.00 -9.77
CA GLU A 35 -10.90 1.74 -11.13
C GLU A 35 -11.91 0.58 -11.16
N ILE A 36 -11.64 -0.50 -10.43
CA ILE A 36 -12.53 -1.68 -10.37
C ILE A 36 -13.62 -1.58 -9.28
N GLY A 37 -13.65 -0.49 -8.50
CA GLY A 37 -14.62 -0.30 -7.42
C GLY A 37 -14.47 -1.25 -6.22
N SER A 38 -13.29 -1.83 -6.00
CA SER A 38 -13.03 -2.77 -4.90
C SER A 38 -12.72 -2.06 -3.58
N ASN A 39 -13.77 -1.81 -2.78
CA ASN A 39 -13.62 -1.18 -1.47
C ASN A 39 -12.77 -1.99 -0.47
N ALA A 40 -12.76 -3.32 -0.59
CA ALA A 40 -11.95 -4.18 0.27
C ALA A 40 -10.44 -3.93 0.08
N ILE A 41 -9.98 -3.87 -1.18
CA ILE A 41 -8.57 -3.62 -1.47
C ILE A 41 -8.19 -2.19 -1.12
N ARG A 42 -9.06 -1.22 -1.39
CA ARG A 42 -8.84 0.19 -0.99
C ARG A 42 -8.60 0.33 0.51
N ALA A 43 -9.44 -0.30 1.34
CA ALA A 43 -9.29 -0.26 2.79
C ALA A 43 -7.94 -0.82 3.27
N ILE A 44 -7.49 -1.93 2.67
CA ILE A 44 -6.17 -2.52 2.97
C ILE A 44 -5.05 -1.53 2.65
N GLN A 45 -5.07 -0.93 1.45
CA GLN A 45 -4.00 0.01 1.06
C GLN A 45 -3.99 1.29 1.90
N PHE A 46 -5.16 1.81 2.28
CA PHE A 46 -5.23 2.95 3.20
C PHE A 46 -4.63 2.61 4.57
N GLY A 47 -4.91 1.43 5.12
CA GLY A 47 -4.31 0.98 6.37
C GLY A 47 -2.78 0.91 6.29
N ASN A 48 -2.26 0.34 5.20
CA ASN A 48 -0.83 0.22 4.97
C ASN A 48 -0.12 1.58 4.82
N ILE A 49 -0.69 2.50 4.02
CA ILE A 49 -0.16 3.86 3.84
C ILE A 49 -0.22 4.65 5.16
N GLY A 50 -1.32 4.51 5.90
CA GLY A 50 -1.50 5.14 7.22
C GLY A 50 -0.45 4.68 8.23
N ALA A 51 -0.15 3.38 8.27
CA ALA A 51 0.88 2.82 9.16
C ALA A 51 2.28 3.42 8.87
N ILE A 52 2.65 3.53 7.59
CA ILE A 52 3.92 4.15 7.18
C ILE A 52 3.95 5.65 7.51
N SER A 53 2.85 6.36 7.26
CA SER A 53 2.77 7.79 7.53
C SER A 53 2.85 8.08 9.02
N TYR A 54 2.23 7.24 9.85
CA TYR A 54 2.31 7.33 11.31
C TYR A 54 3.72 7.05 11.81
N SER A 55 4.39 5.99 11.33
CA SER A 55 5.76 5.68 11.74
C SER A 55 6.71 6.84 11.45
N ASN A 56 6.61 7.45 10.26
CA ASN A 56 7.46 8.57 9.84
C ASN A 56 7.25 9.85 10.67
N LEU A 57 6.06 10.06 11.23
CA LEU A 57 5.78 11.21 12.09
C LEU A 57 6.33 11.03 13.52
N THR A 58 6.56 9.79 13.93
CA THR A 58 7.01 9.44 15.30
C THR A 58 8.50 9.13 15.42
N SER A 59 9.20 9.00 14.30
CA SER A 59 10.64 8.76 14.19
C SER A 59 11.42 10.05 13.93
#